data_AF-A0A852URG4-F1
#
_entry.id   AF-A0A852URG4-F1
#
_cell.length_a   1.000
_cell.length_b   1.000
_cell.length_c   1.000
_cell.angle_alpha   90.00
_cell.angle_beta   90.00
_cell.angle_gamma   90.00
#
_symmetry.space_group_name_H-M   'P 1'
#
loop_
_entity.id
_entity.type
_entity.pdbx_description
1 polymer ?
#
loop_
_entity_poly.entity_id
_entity_poly.type
_entity_poly.pdbx_seq_one_letter_code
_entity_poly.pdbx_strand_id
1 'polypeptide(L)'
;MPYVVDRSRPGVSGSGIYPRHPLAEAPMIELGGFRQSRAVVALPGGREVEVVSVHPCAPRHTGEVPCWGAGLAALPRAGGRPRVLAGDFNATLDHPPVRELLAGGYRDAADAAGRGLTPTWPRLGWTSLPGVTIDHVLADRRMPVSAFGVHSLPGSDHRPVFAELGLP
;
A
#
# COMPACT_ATOMS: atom_id res chain seq x y z
N MET A 1 -18.76 4.50 1.36
CA MET A 1 -18.82 3.51 0.26
C MET A 1 -19.61 2.30 0.76
N PRO A 2 -20.41 1.62 -0.08
CA PRO A 2 -21.34 0.59 0.39
C PRO A 2 -20.69 -0.78 0.68
N TYR A 3 -19.50 -1.04 0.15
CA TYR A 3 -18.76 -2.30 0.37
C TYR A 3 -17.54 -2.05 1.24
N VAL A 4 -17.17 -3.02 2.07
CA VAL A 4 -16.09 -2.86 3.04
C VAL A 4 -15.49 -4.20 3.49
N VAL A 5 -14.17 -4.24 3.64
CA VAL A 5 -13.47 -5.11 4.58
C VAL A 5 -12.89 -4.20 5.65
N ASP A 6 -13.43 -4.25 6.86
CA ASP A 6 -12.94 -3.46 7.99
C ASP A 6 -12.39 -4.38 9.06
N ARG A 7 -11.08 -4.28 9.27
CA ARG A 7 -10.33 -4.98 10.32
C ARG A 7 -9.54 -3.96 11.14
N SER A 8 -9.98 -2.71 11.14
CA SER A 8 -9.37 -1.64 11.93
C SER A 8 -9.45 -1.98 13.41
N ARG A 9 -8.42 -1.53 14.15
CA ARG A 9 -8.34 -1.64 15.60
C ARG A 9 -7.91 -0.29 16.17
N PRO A 10 -8.16 -0.04 17.46
CA PRO A 10 -7.61 1.14 18.11
C PRO A 10 -6.09 1.24 17.93
N GLY A 11 -5.60 2.47 17.73
CA GLY A 11 -4.19 2.75 17.51
C GLY A 11 -3.77 2.57 16.04
N VAL A 12 -2.56 2.05 15.84
CA VAL A 12 -1.93 1.91 14.50
C VAL A 12 -2.20 0.55 13.84
N SER A 13 -2.87 -0.37 14.54
CA SER A 13 -3.04 -1.75 14.06
C SER A 13 -4.35 -1.94 13.28
N GLY A 14 -4.36 -2.96 12.42
CA GLY A 14 -5.49 -3.26 11.57
C GLY A 14 -5.41 -2.58 10.21
N SER A 15 -6.38 -2.89 9.37
CA SER A 15 -6.42 -2.43 7.98
C SER A 15 -7.87 -2.40 7.49
N GLY A 16 -8.12 -1.66 6.40
CA GLY A 16 -9.45 -1.56 5.82
C GLY A 16 -9.40 -1.31 4.32
N ILE A 17 -10.37 -1.87 3.60
CA ILE A 17 -10.56 -1.69 2.16
C ILE A 17 -12.00 -1.27 1.93
N TYR A 18 -12.21 -0.08 1.34
CA TYR A 18 -13.51 0.53 1.14
C TYR A 18 -13.75 0.81 -0.36
N PRO A 19 -14.21 -0.18 -1.16
CA PRO A 19 -14.44 0.01 -2.58
C PRO A 19 -15.87 0.47 -2.89
N ARG A 20 -16.03 1.11 -4.05
CA ARG A 20 -17.35 1.47 -4.61
C ARG A 20 -18.11 0.25 -5.15
N HIS A 21 -17.37 -0.77 -5.59
CA HIS A 21 -17.91 -1.96 -6.22
C HIS A 21 -17.90 -3.17 -5.28
N PRO A 22 -18.70 -4.23 -5.54
CA PRO A 22 -18.70 -5.44 -4.74
C PRO A 22 -17.31 -6.02 -4.57
N LEU A 23 -17.06 -6.62 -3.41
CA LEU A 23 -15.80 -7.28 -3.10
C LEU A 23 -16.04 -8.66 -2.49
N ALA A 24 -15.07 -9.54 -2.64
CA ALA A 24 -14.91 -10.76 -1.85
C ALA A 24 -13.63 -10.65 -1.01
N GLU A 25 -13.75 -10.83 0.30
CA GLU A 25 -12.58 -10.86 1.19
C GLU A 25 -11.72 -12.09 0.89
N ALA A 26 -10.41 -11.89 0.87
CA ALA A 26 -9.42 -12.95 0.72
C ALA A 26 -8.67 -13.15 2.06
N PRO A 27 -8.02 -14.31 2.27
CA PRO A 27 -7.24 -14.53 3.49
C PRO A 27 -6.21 -13.43 3.72
N MET A 28 -6.26 -12.81 4.91
CA MET A 28 -5.34 -11.75 5.31
C MET A 28 -3.91 -12.26 5.43
N ILE A 29 -2.96 -11.33 5.34
CA ILE A 29 -1.57 -11.62 5.67
C ILE A 29 -1.38 -11.36 7.16
N GLU A 30 -1.21 -12.42 7.93
CA GLU A 30 -1.03 -12.36 9.39
C GLU A 30 0.41 -11.97 9.81
N LEU A 31 1.36 -12.05 8.87
CA LEU A 31 2.75 -11.62 9.08
C LEU A 31 2.87 -10.09 9.01
N GLY A 32 3.80 -9.54 9.79
CA GLY A 32 4.00 -8.08 9.88
C GLY A 32 3.21 -7.40 10.99
N GLY A 33 2.57 -8.14 11.90
CA GLY A 33 2.03 -7.62 13.16
C GLY A 33 0.70 -6.88 13.08
N PHE A 34 0.39 -6.16 12.00
CA PHE A 34 -0.84 -5.36 11.89
C PHE A 34 -1.94 -5.94 11.00
N ARG A 35 -1.76 -7.17 10.51
CA ARG A 35 -2.73 -7.94 9.70
C ARG A 35 -3.16 -7.18 8.43
N GLN A 36 -2.59 -7.57 7.29
CA GLN A 36 -2.76 -6.84 6.03
C GLN A 36 -3.97 -7.42 5.28
N SER A 37 -5.06 -6.64 5.23
CA SER A 37 -6.34 -7.06 4.62
C SER A 37 -6.21 -7.24 3.11
N ARG A 38 -6.95 -8.21 2.58
CA ARG A 38 -6.95 -8.54 1.15
C ARG A 38 -8.39 -8.70 0.66
N ALA A 39 -8.67 -8.17 -0.51
CA ALA A 39 -9.98 -8.31 -1.13
C ALA A 39 -9.87 -8.34 -2.65
N VAL A 40 -10.75 -9.10 -3.30
CA VAL A 40 -10.95 -9.07 -4.74
C VAL A 40 -12.16 -8.19 -5.03
N VAL A 41 -11.95 -7.10 -5.75
CA VAL A 41 -12.99 -6.16 -6.15
C VAL A 41 -13.50 -6.54 -7.54
N ALA A 42 -14.80 -6.77 -7.66
CA ALA A 42 -15.47 -7.05 -8.94
C ALA A 42 -15.79 -5.74 -9.65
N LEU A 43 -15.25 -5.55 -10.85
CA LEU A 43 -15.38 -4.33 -11.65
C LEU A 43 -16.32 -4.53 -12.85
N PRO A 44 -16.87 -3.45 -13.42
CA PRO A 44 -17.70 -3.54 -14.62
C PRO A 44 -16.99 -4.26 -15.78
N GLY A 45 -17.76 -5.06 -16.52
CA GLY A 45 -17.26 -5.88 -17.62
C GLY A 45 -16.66 -7.21 -17.18
N GLY A 46 -16.96 -7.69 -15.96
CA GLY A 46 -16.47 -8.98 -15.46
C GLY A 46 -15.00 -9.00 -15.07
N ARG A 47 -14.37 -7.82 -14.96
CA ARG A 47 -12.97 -7.67 -14.56
C ARG A 47 -12.85 -7.74 -13.05
N GLU A 48 -11.69 -8.17 -12.57
CA GLU A 48 -11.38 -8.24 -11.14
C GLU A 48 -10.01 -7.65 -10.85
N VAL A 49 -9.89 -6.99 -9.70
CA VAL A 49 -8.61 -6.54 -9.15
C VAL A 49 -8.50 -6.99 -7.71
N GLU A 50 -7.37 -7.60 -7.36
CA GLU A 50 -7.05 -7.82 -5.95
C GLU A 50 -6.41 -6.56 -5.36
N VAL A 51 -6.87 -6.15 -4.18
CA VAL A 51 -6.32 -5.04 -3.41
C VAL A 51 -5.79 -5.59 -2.09
N VAL A 52 -4.57 -5.17 -1.73
CA VAL A 52 -3.94 -5.46 -0.45
C VAL A 52 -3.73 -4.14 0.28
N SER A 53 -4.29 -4.03 1.50
CA SER A 53 -4.02 -2.93 2.42
C SER A 53 -2.73 -3.24 3.19
N VAL A 54 -1.61 -2.68 2.73
CA VAL A 54 -0.28 -2.94 3.28
C VAL A 54 -0.05 -2.12 4.54
N HIS A 55 0.37 -2.79 5.60
CA HIS A 55 0.82 -2.16 6.84
C HIS A 55 1.60 -3.19 7.68
N PRO A 56 2.91 -3.38 7.47
CA PRO A 56 3.74 -4.15 8.38
C PRO A 56 4.13 -3.29 9.60
N CYS A 57 4.71 -3.92 10.62
CA CYS A 57 5.37 -3.23 11.73
C CYS A 57 6.34 -2.15 11.20
N ALA A 58 6.38 -1.00 11.86
CA ALA A 58 7.43 -0.02 11.63
C ALA A 58 8.76 -0.51 12.22
N PRO A 59 9.88 -0.47 11.48
CA PRO A 59 11.20 -0.89 11.97
C PRO A 59 11.88 0.25 12.77
N ARG A 60 11.24 0.73 13.85
CA ARG A 60 11.77 1.87 14.65
C ARG A 60 12.96 1.45 15.51
N HIS A 61 12.98 0.18 15.90
CA HIS A 61 14.08 -0.44 16.65
C HIS A 61 14.57 -1.71 15.95
N THR A 62 15.82 -2.10 16.20
CA THR A 62 16.44 -3.29 15.59
C THR A 62 15.63 -4.57 15.82
N GLY A 63 14.96 -4.68 16.99
CA GLY A 63 14.07 -5.81 17.31
C GLY A 63 12.79 -5.87 16.47
N GLU A 64 12.38 -4.78 15.81
CA GLU A 64 11.17 -4.74 14.97
C GLU A 64 11.46 -5.06 13.50
N VAL A 65 12.73 -5.03 13.07
CA VAL A 65 13.16 -5.33 11.69
C VAL A 65 12.68 -6.71 11.23
N PRO A 66 12.74 -7.80 12.03
CA PRO A 66 12.20 -9.09 11.61
C PRO A 66 10.68 -9.06 11.35
N CYS A 67 9.91 -8.33 12.17
CA CYS A 67 8.47 -8.18 11.96
C CYS A 67 8.19 -7.45 10.64
N TRP A 68 8.84 -6.30 10.45
CA TRP A 68 8.73 -5.48 9.24
C TRP A 68 9.08 -6.29 7.98
N GLY A 69 10.24 -6.94 7.98
CA GLY A 69 10.72 -7.75 6.87
C GLY A 69 9.80 -8.93 6.55
N ALA A 70 9.32 -9.65 7.57
CA ALA A 70 8.38 -10.75 7.38
C ALA A 70 7.03 -10.28 6.78
N GLY A 71 6.55 -9.11 7.20
CA GLY A 71 5.34 -8.50 6.64
C GLY A 71 5.47 -8.15 5.15
N LEU A 72 6.59 -7.57 4.76
CA LEU A 72 6.86 -7.23 3.35
C LEU A 72 7.15 -8.47 2.49
N ALA A 73 7.89 -9.45 3.01
CA ALA A 73 8.19 -10.70 2.31
C ALA A 73 6.93 -11.56 2.05
N ALA A 74 5.90 -11.42 2.89
CA ALA A 74 4.63 -12.11 2.76
C ALA A 74 3.68 -11.47 1.73
N LEU A 75 4.00 -10.28 1.20
CA LEU A 75 3.21 -9.66 0.15
C LEU A 75 3.22 -10.53 -1.12
N PRO A 76 2.06 -10.73 -1.75
CA PRO A 76 1.96 -11.64 -2.87
C PRO A 76 2.70 -11.07 -4.09
N ARG A 77 3.48 -11.91 -4.78
CA ARG A 77 4.19 -11.52 -6.00
C ARG A 77 3.20 -11.23 -7.14
N ALA A 78 3.59 -10.40 -8.09
CA ALA A 78 2.76 -10.10 -9.26
C ALA A 78 2.61 -11.36 -10.15
N GLY A 79 1.61 -11.34 -11.03
CA GLY A 79 1.25 -12.50 -11.87
C GLY A 79 -0.12 -13.07 -11.53
N GLY A 80 -0.81 -13.58 -12.55
CA GLY A 80 -2.21 -14.00 -12.45
C GLY A 80 -3.17 -12.81 -12.47
N ARG A 81 -4.09 -12.75 -11.50
CA ARG A 81 -5.09 -11.67 -11.35
C ARG A 81 -4.36 -10.32 -11.16
N PRO A 82 -4.79 -9.23 -11.85
CA PRO A 82 -4.24 -7.90 -11.61
C PRO A 82 -4.36 -7.50 -10.13
N ARG A 83 -3.29 -6.94 -9.58
CA ARG A 83 -3.20 -6.63 -8.15
C ARG A 83 -2.62 -5.24 -7.88
N VAL A 84 -3.14 -4.62 -6.82
CA VAL A 84 -2.63 -3.38 -6.23
C VAL A 84 -2.28 -3.65 -4.77
N LEU A 85 -1.06 -3.27 -4.37
CA LEU A 85 -0.61 -3.21 -2.99
C LEU A 85 -0.57 -1.73 -2.59
N ALA A 86 -1.37 -1.31 -1.62
CA ALA A 86 -1.47 0.10 -1.23
C ALA A 86 -1.47 0.25 0.28
N GLY A 87 -0.71 1.22 0.79
CA GLY A 87 -0.66 1.53 2.22
C GLY A 87 0.72 2.00 2.66
N ASP A 88 0.95 1.97 3.97
CA ASP A 88 2.24 2.28 4.59
C ASP A 88 3.11 1.02 4.58
N PHE A 89 4.22 1.05 3.84
CA PHE A 89 5.18 -0.05 3.79
C PHE A 89 6.24 0.07 4.88
N ASN A 90 6.28 1.21 5.60
CA ASN A 90 7.38 1.60 6.47
C ASN A 90 8.76 1.47 5.77
N ALA A 91 8.79 1.74 4.47
CA ALA A 91 9.94 1.48 3.61
C ALA A 91 9.95 2.46 2.43
N THR A 92 11.12 3.00 2.08
CA THR A 92 11.32 3.76 0.84
C THR A 92 11.63 2.83 -0.34
N LEU A 93 11.63 3.37 -1.57
CA LEU A 93 12.01 2.64 -2.78
C LEU A 93 13.42 2.05 -2.75
N ASP A 94 14.32 2.59 -1.90
CA ASP A 94 15.69 2.11 -1.75
C ASP A 94 15.79 0.82 -0.92
N HIS A 95 14.78 0.50 -0.13
CA HIS A 95 14.79 -0.66 0.76
C HIS A 95 14.70 -1.96 -0.05
N PRO A 96 15.55 -2.98 0.24
CA PRO A 96 15.58 -4.22 -0.53
C PRO A 96 14.22 -4.92 -0.69
N PRO A 97 13.36 -5.04 0.34
CA PRO A 97 12.06 -5.69 0.18
C PRO A 97 11.14 -5.00 -0.84
N VAL A 98 11.17 -3.66 -0.92
CA VAL A 98 10.39 -2.91 -1.92
C VAL A 98 10.97 -3.12 -3.32
N ARG A 99 12.30 -3.07 -3.45
CA ARG A 99 12.99 -3.33 -4.73
C ARG A 99 12.70 -4.72 -5.27
N GLU A 100 12.60 -5.72 -4.40
CA GLU A 100 12.22 -7.08 -4.78
C GLU A 100 10.78 -7.18 -5.31
N LEU A 101 9.84 -6.42 -4.74
CA LEU A 101 8.46 -6.35 -5.26
C LEU A 101 8.44 -5.71 -6.65
N LEU A 102 9.17 -4.60 -6.84
CA LEU A 102 9.29 -3.92 -8.12
C LEU A 102 9.94 -4.79 -9.20
N ALA A 103 11.02 -5.49 -8.84
CA ALA A 103 11.66 -6.48 -9.71
C ALA A 103 10.73 -7.67 -10.01
N GLY A 104 9.87 -8.03 -9.06
CA GLY A 104 8.90 -9.12 -9.12
C GLY A 104 7.62 -8.80 -9.92
N GLY A 105 7.60 -7.72 -10.70
CA GLY A 105 6.50 -7.43 -11.63
C GLY A 105 5.53 -6.33 -11.16
N TYR A 106 5.85 -5.62 -10.07
CA TYR A 106 5.15 -4.39 -9.69
C TYR A 106 5.84 -3.14 -10.24
N ARG A 107 5.12 -2.02 -10.24
CA ARG A 107 5.63 -0.66 -10.39
C ARG A 107 5.04 0.22 -9.31
N ASP A 108 5.82 1.15 -8.80
CA ASP A 108 5.31 2.18 -7.90
C ASP A 108 4.65 3.31 -8.71
N ALA A 109 3.47 3.76 -8.28
CA ALA A 109 2.73 4.81 -8.95
C ALA A 109 3.40 6.18 -8.85
N ALA A 110 4.08 6.47 -7.74
CA ALA A 110 4.79 7.74 -7.56
C ALA A 110 6.01 7.79 -8.48
N ASP A 111 6.82 6.73 -8.50
CA ASP A 111 7.99 6.58 -9.37
C ASP A 111 7.61 6.65 -10.86
N ALA A 112 6.56 5.92 -11.26
CA ALA A 112 6.05 5.96 -12.63
C ALA A 112 5.60 7.36 -13.09
N ALA A 113 5.18 8.21 -12.15
CA ALA A 113 4.80 9.60 -12.38
C ALA A 113 5.97 10.60 -12.21
N GLY A 114 7.21 10.14 -11.99
CA GLY A 114 8.37 10.99 -11.73
C GLY A 114 8.32 11.70 -10.37
N ARG A 115 7.54 11.17 -9.43
CA ARG A 115 7.23 11.77 -8.13
C ARG A 115 7.60 10.88 -6.94
N GLY A 116 8.42 9.85 -7.16
CA GLY A 116 8.82 8.83 -6.17
C GLY A 116 9.47 9.36 -4.89
N LEU A 117 9.96 10.60 -4.89
CA LEU A 117 10.54 11.26 -3.71
C LEU A 117 9.58 12.24 -3.02
N THR A 118 8.30 12.29 -3.41
CA THR A 118 7.34 13.14 -2.71
C THR A 118 7.11 12.55 -1.32
N PRO A 119 7.40 13.27 -0.22
CA PRO A 119 7.25 12.71 1.11
C PRO A 119 5.81 12.29 1.40
N THR A 120 5.61 11.27 2.21
CA THR A 120 4.28 10.90 2.74
C THR A 120 4.25 10.99 4.24
N TRP A 121 5.42 10.93 4.89
CA TRP A 121 5.59 11.07 6.33
C TRP A 121 6.91 11.81 6.67
N PRO A 122 6.98 12.57 7.78
CA PRO A 122 5.83 13.04 8.53
C PRO A 122 5.16 14.18 7.76
N ARG A 123 3.86 14.38 7.98
CA ARG A 123 3.16 15.58 7.52
C ARG A 123 3.88 16.82 8.05
N LEU A 124 4.02 17.87 7.22
CA LEU A 124 4.66 19.13 7.64
C LEU A 124 4.02 19.66 8.93
N GLY A 125 4.87 20.03 9.90
CA GLY A 125 4.47 20.50 11.23
C GLY A 125 4.24 19.40 12.27
N TRP A 126 4.38 18.12 11.92
CA TRP A 126 4.36 17.03 12.91
C TRP A 126 5.73 16.80 13.57
N THR A 127 6.82 16.99 12.82
CA THR A 127 8.20 16.91 13.33
C THR A 127 9.13 17.83 12.52
N SER A 128 10.36 18.05 12.99
CA SER A 128 11.42 18.79 12.28
C SER A 128 12.24 17.93 11.30
N LEU A 129 11.92 16.64 11.17
CA LEU A 129 12.66 15.71 10.32
C LEU A 129 12.33 15.95 8.83
N PRO A 130 13.31 15.74 7.93
CA PRO A 130 13.02 15.69 6.50
C PRO A 130 12.04 14.56 6.21
N GLY A 131 11.07 14.82 5.33
CA GLY A 131 10.06 13.84 4.97
C GLY A 131 10.60 12.73 4.08
N VAL A 132 10.02 11.54 4.21
CA VAL A 132 10.30 10.32 3.45
C VAL A 132 9.03 9.77 2.81
N THR A 133 9.19 8.98 1.75
CA THR A 133 8.10 8.32 1.03
C THR A 133 8.02 6.87 1.49
N ILE A 134 7.08 6.59 2.41
CA ILE A 134 6.86 5.26 2.98
C ILE A 134 5.47 4.69 2.66
N ASP A 135 4.56 5.55 2.18
CA ASP A 135 3.24 5.15 1.70
C ASP A 135 3.31 5.00 0.18
N HIS A 136 2.95 3.82 -0.33
CA HIS A 136 3.10 3.48 -1.74
C HIS A 136 1.81 2.93 -2.34
N VAL A 137 1.69 3.04 -3.66
CA VAL A 137 0.73 2.29 -4.46
C VAL A 137 1.53 1.49 -5.48
N LEU A 138 1.80 0.23 -5.14
CA LEU A 138 2.45 -0.71 -6.06
C LEU A 138 1.38 -1.42 -6.88
N ALA A 139 1.39 -1.19 -8.19
CA ALA A 139 0.45 -1.82 -9.12
C ALA A 139 1.18 -2.85 -10.00
N ASP A 140 0.46 -3.90 -10.42
CA ASP A 140 0.95 -4.82 -11.45
C ASP A 140 1.46 -4.02 -12.66
N ARG A 141 2.63 -4.36 -13.21
CA ARG A 141 3.26 -3.59 -14.31
C ARG A 141 2.40 -3.46 -15.56
N ARG A 142 1.40 -4.34 -15.74
CA ARG A 142 0.42 -4.27 -16.82
C ARG A 142 -0.58 -3.13 -16.65
N MET A 143 -0.71 -2.58 -15.44
CA MET A 143 -1.58 -1.45 -15.13
C MET A 143 -0.83 -0.14 -15.40
N PRO A 144 -1.23 0.66 -16.41
CA PRO A 144 -0.65 1.99 -16.62
C PRO A 144 -1.06 2.93 -15.49
N VAL A 145 -0.18 3.87 -15.14
CA VAL A 145 -0.44 4.94 -14.16
C VAL A 145 -0.74 6.20 -14.97
N SER A 146 -1.96 6.73 -14.86
CA SER A 146 -2.39 7.94 -15.57
C SER A 146 -2.30 9.20 -14.71
N ALA A 147 -2.40 9.07 -13.39
CA ALA A 147 -2.29 10.18 -12.46
C ALA A 147 -1.75 9.73 -11.10
N PHE A 148 -1.07 10.64 -10.40
CA PHE A 148 -0.57 10.44 -9.04
C PHE A 148 -0.61 11.73 -8.22
N GLY A 149 -1.06 11.62 -6.97
CA GLY A 149 -1.27 12.74 -6.06
C GLY A 149 -0.84 12.41 -4.63
N VAL A 150 -0.36 13.43 -3.91
CA VAL A 150 -0.17 13.35 -2.44
C VAL A 150 -0.93 14.51 -1.84
N HIS A 151 -1.82 14.22 -0.91
CA HIS A 151 -2.78 15.19 -0.37
C HIS A 151 -2.51 15.51 1.10
N SER A 152 -3.19 16.51 1.63
CA SER A 152 -3.17 16.82 3.07
C SER A 152 -4.45 16.34 3.73
N LEU A 153 -4.31 15.72 4.89
CA LEU A 153 -5.43 15.31 5.73
C LEU A 153 -5.19 15.80 7.16
N PRO A 154 -5.96 16.79 7.64
CA PRO A 154 -5.89 17.23 9.03
C PRO A 154 -6.12 16.06 10.00
N GLY A 155 -5.31 15.98 11.06
CA GLY A 155 -5.40 14.91 12.06
C GLY A 155 -4.63 13.64 11.74
N SER A 156 -4.06 13.49 10.53
CA SER A 156 -3.15 12.38 10.19
C SER A 156 -1.69 12.86 10.16
N ASP A 157 -0.77 12.06 10.67
CA ASP A 157 0.68 12.24 10.55
C ASP A 157 1.23 11.80 9.19
N HIS A 158 0.44 11.08 8.41
CA HIS A 158 0.71 10.74 7.02
C HIS A 158 -0.02 11.69 6.06
N ARG A 159 0.44 11.70 4.81
CA ARG A 159 -0.20 12.37 3.68
C ARG A 159 -0.88 11.32 2.80
N PRO A 160 -2.20 11.38 2.57
CA PRO A 160 -2.87 10.41 1.71
C PRO A 160 -2.29 10.38 0.31
N VAL A 161 -2.09 9.18 -0.21
CA VAL A 161 -1.60 8.91 -1.56
C VAL A 161 -2.76 8.57 -2.48
N PHE A 162 -2.76 9.15 -3.67
CA PHE A 162 -3.72 8.90 -4.73
C PHE A 162 -3.00 8.40 -5.98
N ALA A 163 -3.58 7.40 -6.64
CA ALA A 163 -3.15 6.95 -7.96
C ALA A 163 -4.37 6.60 -8.81
N GLU A 164 -4.31 6.94 -10.10
CA GLU A 164 -5.24 6.47 -11.12
C GLU A 164 -4.54 5.41 -11.96
N LEU A 165 -5.18 4.23 -12.04
CA LEU A 165 -4.62 3.04 -12.68
C LEU A 165 -5.55 2.55 -13.78
N GLY A 166 -4.98 2.24 -14.95
CA GLY A 166 -5.69 1.49 -15.99
C GLY A 166 -5.71 0.00 -15.69
N LEU A 167 -6.80 -0.67 -16.04
CA LEU A 167 -6.84 -2.13 -16.04
C LEU A 167 -6.12 -2.66 -17.30
N PRO A 168 -5.45 -3.83 -17.22
CA PRO A 168 -4.87 -4.49 -18.39
C PRO A 168 -5.91 -4.84 -19.46
#